data_AF-A0A4Q3NBN4-F1
#
_entry.id   AF-A0A4Q3NBN4-F1
#
_cell.length_a   1.000
_cell.length_b   1.000
_cell.length_c   1.000
_cell.angle_alpha   90.00
_cell.angle_beta   90.00
_cell.angle_gamma   90.00
#
_symmetry.space_group_name_H-M   'P 1'
#
loop_
_entity.id
_entity.type
_entity.pdbx_description
1 polymer ?
#
loop_
_entity_poly.entity_id
_entity_poly.type
_entity_poly.pdbx_seq_one_letter_code
_entity_poly.pdbx_strand_id
1 'polypeptide(L)'
;MPIRALTLLAALLAATGVHAADLRVEVTLPAERQGTVLAAVFDQADGFPRGKPLRTATAQPVEGKAVVEFPGLPTGDYAVSVFLDENANLKLDANLFGMPTELYGFSRNARNLAGPPAFADAVMRVEDGAQPPQQAIELK
;
A
#
# COMPACT_ATOMS: atom_id res chain seq x y z
N MET A 1 14.50 -56.93 -34.83
CA MET A 1 14.06 -56.49 -33.49
C MET A 1 14.51 -55.04 -33.29
N PRO A 2 13.64 -54.02 -33.42
CA PRO A 2 14.05 -52.64 -33.11
C PRO A 2 13.97 -52.38 -31.61
N ILE A 3 15.06 -51.85 -31.07
CA ILE A 3 15.24 -51.49 -29.66
C ILE A 3 14.33 -50.29 -29.35
N ARG A 4 13.51 -50.41 -28.31
CA ARG A 4 12.61 -49.36 -27.82
C ARG A 4 13.42 -48.19 -27.26
N ALA A 5 13.33 -47.03 -27.90
CA ALA A 5 13.88 -45.79 -27.37
C ALA A 5 13.07 -45.37 -26.13
N LEU A 6 13.74 -45.33 -24.97
CA LEU A 6 13.17 -44.87 -23.71
C LEU A 6 13.28 -43.34 -23.66
N THR A 7 12.18 -42.65 -23.93
CA THR A 7 12.11 -41.19 -23.83
C THR A 7 12.03 -40.79 -22.35
N LEU A 8 13.14 -40.28 -21.81
CA LEU A 8 13.17 -39.65 -20.49
C LEU A 8 12.48 -38.28 -20.59
N LEU A 9 11.25 -38.18 -20.06
CA LEU A 9 10.55 -36.92 -19.89
C LEU A 9 11.10 -36.24 -18.62
N ALA A 10 12.05 -35.32 -18.80
CA ALA A 10 12.49 -34.43 -17.72
C ALA A 10 11.37 -33.40 -17.45
N ALA A 11 10.64 -33.58 -16.35
CA ALA A 11 9.70 -32.59 -15.86
C ALA A 11 10.49 -31.37 -15.35
N LEU A 12 10.52 -30.30 -16.14
CA LEU A 12 11.11 -29.02 -15.76
C LEU A 12 10.18 -28.38 -14.71
N LEU A 13 10.51 -28.56 -13.44
CA LEU A 13 9.83 -27.89 -12.33
C LEU A 13 10.25 -26.42 -12.38
N ALA A 14 9.47 -25.58 -13.07
CA ALA A 14 9.64 -24.14 -12.99
C ALA A 14 9.27 -23.69 -11.58
N ALA A 15 10.27 -23.47 -10.72
CA ALA A 15 10.09 -22.80 -9.45
C ALA A 15 9.70 -21.35 -9.74
N THR A 16 8.41 -21.04 -9.71
CA THR A 16 7.94 -19.66 -9.70
C THR A 16 8.33 -19.07 -8.34
N GLY A 17 9.49 -18.41 -8.29
CA GLY A 17 9.92 -17.67 -7.12
C GLY A 17 8.88 -16.63 -6.77
N VAL A 18 8.44 -16.59 -5.51
CA VAL A 18 7.67 -15.46 -5.00
C VAL A 18 8.66 -14.31 -4.85
N HIS A 19 8.68 -13.44 -5.85
CA HIS A 19 9.46 -12.22 -5.85
C HIS A 19 8.85 -11.23 -4.86
N ALA A 20 9.66 -10.67 -3.96
CA ALA A 20 9.21 -9.69 -2.97
C ALA A 20 9.91 -8.36 -3.19
N ALA A 21 9.19 -7.25 -3.03
CA ALA A 21 9.69 -5.90 -3.23
C ALA A 21 9.35 -5.00 -2.03
N ASP A 22 10.20 -4.01 -1.79
CA ASP A 22 9.96 -3.00 -0.76
C ASP A 22 9.13 -1.86 -1.37
N LEU A 23 7.93 -1.62 -0.85
CA LEU A 23 7.10 -0.49 -1.26
C LEU A 23 7.45 0.74 -0.41
N ARG A 24 7.92 1.80 -1.06
CA ARG A 24 8.17 3.11 -0.46
C ARG A 24 7.02 4.07 -0.75
N VAL A 25 6.41 4.61 0.28
CA VAL A 25 5.30 5.57 0.19
C VAL A 25 5.80 6.94 0.64
N GLU A 26 5.83 7.89 -0.27
CA GLU A 26 6.17 9.29 0.01
C GLU A 26 4.89 10.06 0.30
N VAL A 27 4.81 10.67 1.48
CA VAL A 27 3.61 11.36 1.94
C VAL A 27 3.91 12.85 2.03
N THR A 28 3.08 13.67 1.39
CA THR A 28 3.14 15.12 1.47
C THR A 28 1.92 15.65 2.23
N LEU A 29 2.16 16.62 3.10
CA LEU A 29 1.17 17.31 3.92
C LEU A 29 1.57 18.79 4.08
N PRO A 30 0.64 19.70 4.45
CA PRO A 30 0.99 21.08 4.73
C PRO A 30 2.03 21.17 5.86
N ALA A 31 3.05 22.02 5.68
CA ALA A 31 4.25 22.04 6.53
C ALA A 31 3.97 22.49 7.98
N GLU A 32 2.89 23.23 8.19
CA GLU A 32 2.41 23.67 9.51
C GLU A 32 1.70 22.58 10.31
N ARG A 33 1.32 21.47 9.66
CA ARG A 33 0.59 20.36 10.28
C ARG A 33 1.58 19.40 10.94
N GLN A 34 1.19 18.90 12.10
CA GLN A 34 2.02 18.06 12.96
C GLN A 34 1.22 16.85 13.41
N GLY A 35 1.92 15.76 13.69
CA GLY A 35 1.32 14.49 14.06
C GLY A 35 2.16 13.34 13.55
N THR A 36 1.65 12.12 13.68
CA THR A 36 2.28 10.92 13.12
C THR A 36 1.54 10.51 11.86
N VAL A 37 2.29 10.24 10.78
CA VAL A 37 1.72 9.65 9.58
C VAL A 37 1.52 8.16 9.83
N LEU A 38 0.28 7.67 9.74
CA LEU A 38 -0.04 6.25 9.74
C LEU A 38 -0.45 5.82 8.34
N ALA A 39 0.21 4.79 7.82
CA ALA A 39 -0.14 4.17 6.56
C ALA A 39 -0.53 2.70 6.77
N ALA A 40 -1.49 2.25 5.97
CA ALA A 40 -1.94 0.88 5.93
C ALA A 40 -1.95 0.39 4.48
N VAL A 41 -1.39 -0.81 4.24
CA VAL A 41 -1.38 -1.46 2.92
C VAL A 41 -2.38 -2.61 2.91
N PHE A 42 -3.15 -2.72 1.82
CA PHE A 42 -4.20 -3.70 1.60
C PHE A 42 -3.91 -4.46 0.31
N ASP A 43 -4.12 -5.77 0.31
CA ASP A 43 -3.95 -6.68 -0.83
C ASP A 43 -5.28 -7.12 -1.45
N GLN A 44 -6.40 -6.64 -0.91
CA GLN A 44 -7.74 -6.99 -1.34
C GLN A 44 -8.72 -5.84 -1.11
N ALA A 45 -9.83 -5.87 -1.85
CA ALA A 45 -10.87 -4.86 -1.73
C ALA A 45 -11.66 -4.95 -0.42
N ASP A 46 -11.79 -6.16 0.14
CA ASP A 46 -12.50 -6.35 1.42
C ASP A 46 -11.75 -5.63 2.55
N GLY A 47 -12.49 -4.81 3.30
CA GLY A 47 -11.94 -3.95 4.34
C GLY A 47 -11.19 -2.71 3.85
N PHE A 48 -10.87 -2.52 2.57
CA PHE A 48 -10.27 -1.25 2.15
C PHE A 48 -11.29 -0.10 2.29
N PRO A 49 -10.91 1.09 2.83
CA PRO A 49 -9.61 1.45 3.39
C PRO A 49 -9.53 1.46 4.93
N ARG A 50 -10.57 0.99 5.66
CA ARG A 50 -10.69 1.18 7.12
C ARG A 50 -10.75 -0.11 7.95
N GLY A 51 -10.87 -1.25 7.27
CA GLY A 51 -10.93 -2.59 7.86
C GLY A 51 -9.54 -3.12 8.20
N LYS A 52 -9.37 -4.44 8.11
CA LYS A 52 -8.10 -5.09 8.47
C LYS A 52 -7.07 -4.97 7.33
N PRO A 53 -5.97 -4.24 7.51
CA PRO A 53 -4.92 -4.17 6.49
C PRO A 53 -4.03 -5.42 6.52
N LEU A 54 -3.26 -5.61 5.45
CA LEU A 54 -2.19 -6.60 5.40
C LEU A 54 -1.06 -6.21 6.37
N ARG A 55 -0.62 -4.94 6.32
CA ARG A 55 0.39 -4.37 7.23
C ARG A 55 0.12 -2.88 7.46
N THR A 56 0.64 -2.36 8.57
CA THR A 56 0.65 -0.94 8.91
C THR A 56 2.06 -0.47 9.18
N ALA A 57 2.34 0.79 8.92
CA ALA A 57 3.62 1.42 9.24
C ALA A 57 3.39 2.91 9.56
N THR A 58 4.34 3.50 10.28
CA THR A 58 4.24 4.89 10.76
C THR A 58 5.51 5.67 10.43
N ALA A 59 5.38 6.97 10.22
CA ALA A 59 6.51 7.86 10.04
C ALA A 59 6.25 9.23 10.68
N GLN A 60 7.31 9.87 11.17
CA GLN A 60 7.22 11.26 11.61
C GLN A 60 7.48 12.19 10.42
N PRO A 61 6.57 13.15 10.14
CA PRO A 61 6.79 14.12 9.09
C PRO A 61 7.88 15.12 9.49
N VAL A 62 8.70 15.51 8.52
CA VAL A 62 9.71 16.56 8.61
C VAL A 62 9.46 17.52 7.45
N GLU A 63 9.23 18.80 7.76
CA GLU A 63 8.99 19.85 6.77
C GLU A 63 7.90 19.49 5.73
N GLY A 64 6.76 18.95 6.21
CA GLY A 64 5.62 18.59 5.35
C GLY A 64 5.82 17.32 4.52
N LYS A 65 6.84 16.50 4.83
CA LYS A 65 7.11 15.24 4.14
C LYS A 65 7.33 14.10 5.12
N ALA A 66 6.80 12.93 4.81
CA ALA A 66 7.11 11.69 5.50
C ALA A 66 7.36 10.56 4.49
N VAL A 67 8.09 9.54 4.92
CA VAL A 67 8.33 8.33 4.12
C VAL A 67 7.95 7.13 4.96
N VAL A 68 7.06 6.31 4.43
CA VAL A 68 6.65 5.05 5.03
C VAL A 68 7.11 3.89 4.15
N GLU A 69 7.61 2.81 4.75
CA GLU A 69 8.15 1.67 4.01
C GLU A 69 7.43 0.37 4.41
N PHE A 70 7.11 -0.44 3.40
CA PHE A 70 6.55 -1.78 3.55
C PHE A 70 7.51 -2.80 2.91
N PRO A 71 8.45 -3.37 3.68
CA PRO A 71 9.48 -4.24 3.13
C PRO A 71 8.94 -5.64 2.79
N GLY A 72 9.49 -6.27 1.77
CA GLY A 72 9.22 -7.66 1.43
C GLY A 72 7.73 -7.95 1.18
N LEU A 73 7.05 -7.08 0.45
CA LEU A 73 5.72 -7.37 -0.08
C LEU A 73 5.87 -8.34 -1.26
N PRO A 74 5.17 -9.48 -1.26
CA PRO A 74 5.10 -10.33 -2.44
C PRO A 74 4.64 -9.53 -3.66
N THR A 75 5.14 -9.90 -4.83
CA THR A 75 4.67 -9.36 -6.10
C THR A 75 3.15 -9.52 -6.16
N GLY A 76 2.44 -8.40 -6.19
CA GLY A 76 0.98 -8.38 -6.15
C GLY A 76 0.39 -7.00 -6.45
N ASP A 77 -0.92 -6.90 -6.24
CA ASP A 77 -1.69 -5.67 -6.34
C ASP A 77 -2.03 -5.15 -4.95
N TYR A 78 -1.76 -3.87 -4.71
CA TYR A 78 -1.92 -3.27 -3.39
C TYR A 78 -2.56 -1.89 -3.48
N ALA A 79 -3.32 -1.54 -2.45
CA ALA A 79 -3.77 -0.16 -2.21
C ALA A 79 -3.28 0.30 -0.85
N VAL A 80 -2.98 1.60 -0.73
CA VAL A 80 -2.49 2.22 0.49
C VAL A 80 -3.49 3.28 0.94
N SER A 81 -3.81 3.30 2.22
CA SER A 81 -4.47 4.44 2.87
C SER A 81 -3.52 5.08 3.86
N VAL A 82 -3.56 6.41 3.96
CA VAL A 82 -2.71 7.19 4.86
C VAL A 82 -3.54 8.22 5.59
N PHE A 83 -3.26 8.45 6.87
CA PHE A 83 -3.75 9.61 7.60
C PHE A 83 -2.70 10.20 8.53
N LEU A 84 -2.88 11.47 8.89
CA LEU A 84 -2.10 12.15 9.90
C LEU A 84 -2.85 12.07 11.23
N ASP A 85 -2.32 11.32 12.19
CA ASP A 85 -2.82 11.29 13.57
C ASP A 85 -2.24 12.49 14.33
N GLU A 86 -3.07 13.52 14.50
CA GLU A 86 -2.67 14.78 15.11
C GLU A 86 -2.80 14.75 16.63
N ASN A 87 -3.59 13.80 17.16
CA ASN A 87 -3.91 13.72 18.59
C ASN A 87 -3.39 12.46 19.29
N ALA A 88 -2.61 11.64 18.60
CA ALA A 88 -1.94 10.42 19.08
C ALA A 88 -2.91 9.32 19.53
N ASN A 89 -4.08 9.20 18.90
CA ASN A 89 -5.08 8.18 19.24
C ASN A 89 -5.04 6.93 18.33
N LEU A 90 -4.17 6.93 17.31
CA LEU A 90 -3.95 5.88 16.31
C LEU A 90 -5.19 5.57 15.45
N LYS A 91 -6.12 6.51 15.31
CA LYS A 91 -7.36 6.36 14.55
C LYS A 91 -7.58 7.60 13.69
N LEU A 92 -8.14 7.39 12.50
CA LEU A 92 -8.63 8.50 11.70
C LEU A 92 -9.90 9.03 12.34
N ASP A 93 -9.81 10.21 12.94
CA ASP A 93 -10.96 10.84 13.56
C ASP A 93 -11.97 11.35 12.53
N ALA A 94 -13.24 11.28 12.92
CA ALA A 94 -14.35 11.73 12.10
C ALA A 94 -15.40 12.46 12.93
N ASN A 95 -16.08 13.42 12.30
CA ASN A 95 -17.20 14.13 12.93
C ASN A 95 -18.47 13.26 12.98
N LEU A 96 -19.56 13.82 13.54
CA LEU A 96 -20.85 13.13 13.69
C LEU A 96 -21.49 12.65 12.36
N PHE A 97 -21.03 13.18 11.23
CA PHE A 97 -21.48 12.77 9.88
C PHE A 97 -20.52 11.76 9.23
N GLY A 98 -19.49 11.29 9.94
CA GLY A 98 -18.51 10.32 9.45
C GLY A 98 -17.47 10.92 8.50
N MET A 99 -17.39 12.25 8.38
CA MET A 99 -16.35 12.92 7.60
C MET A 99 -15.06 13.02 8.41
N PRO A 100 -13.90 12.64 7.84
CA PRO A 100 -12.62 12.78 8.52
C PRO A 100 -12.35 14.22 8.98
N THR A 101 -11.83 14.37 10.18
CA THR A 101 -11.41 15.67 10.74
C THR A 101 -9.90 15.88 10.65
N GLU A 102 -9.14 14.81 10.41
CA GLU A 102 -7.71 14.83 10.17
C GLU A 102 -7.41 14.65 8.68
N LEU A 103 -6.17 14.98 8.29
CA LEU A 103 -5.73 14.84 6.89
C LEU A 103 -5.59 13.37 6.51
N TYR A 104 -6.04 13.02 5.32
CA TYR A 104 -5.96 11.65 4.82
C TYR A 104 -5.71 11.60 3.30
N GLY A 105 -5.26 10.43 2.83
CA GLY A 105 -4.97 10.18 1.43
C GLY A 105 -4.93 8.70 1.09
N PHE A 106 -4.89 8.41 -0.21
CA PHE A 106 -4.86 7.06 -0.74
C PHE A 106 -3.83 6.96 -1.87
N SER A 107 -3.33 5.75 -2.12
CA SER A 107 -2.51 5.48 -3.31
C SER A 107 -3.22 5.93 -4.59
N ARG A 108 -2.41 6.30 -5.58
CA ARG A 108 -2.84 6.95 -6.84
C ARG A 108 -3.56 8.29 -6.64
N ASN A 109 -3.51 8.86 -5.43
CA ASN A 109 -4.30 10.03 -5.03
C ASN A 109 -5.79 9.85 -5.39
N ALA A 110 -6.29 8.61 -5.30
CA ALA A 110 -7.67 8.28 -5.61
C ALA A 110 -8.63 9.02 -4.68
N ARG A 111 -9.73 9.54 -5.23
CA ARG A 111 -10.76 10.31 -4.51
C ARG A 111 -12.13 10.03 -5.10
N ASN A 112 -13.15 10.10 -4.25
CA ASN A 112 -14.55 10.04 -4.62
C ASN A 112 -15.29 11.25 -4.04
N LEU A 113 -16.41 11.63 -4.67
CA LEU A 113 -17.28 12.70 -4.17
C LEU A 113 -18.02 12.29 -2.89
N ALA A 114 -18.33 10.99 -2.75
CA ALA A 114 -19.05 10.44 -1.62
C ALA A 114 -18.24 9.27 -1.03
N GLY A 115 -17.65 9.50 0.14
CA GLY A 115 -16.90 8.49 0.87
C GLY A 115 -15.51 8.18 0.28
N PRO A 116 -14.85 7.12 0.77
CA PRO A 116 -13.54 6.71 0.28
C PRO A 116 -13.57 6.21 -1.18
N PRO A 117 -12.42 6.23 -1.89
CA PRO A 117 -12.30 5.61 -3.21
C PRO A 117 -12.52 4.09 -3.14
N ALA A 118 -12.87 3.47 -4.27
CA ALA A 118 -12.86 2.01 -4.35
C ALA A 118 -11.41 1.51 -4.38
N PHE A 119 -11.19 0.26 -3.97
CA PHE A 119 -9.86 -0.37 -4.06
C PHE A 119 -9.30 -0.30 -5.48
N ALA A 120 -10.14 -0.54 -6.50
CA ALA A 120 -9.74 -0.50 -7.90
C ALA A 120 -9.25 0.88 -8.38
N ASP A 121 -9.67 1.97 -7.74
CA ASP A 121 -9.20 3.32 -8.07
C ASP A 121 -7.83 3.62 -7.45
N ALA A 122 -7.55 2.97 -6.31
CA ALA A 122 -6.34 3.14 -5.52
C ALA A 122 -5.28 2.06 -5.78
N VAL A 123 -5.62 0.96 -6.46
CA VAL A 123 -4.73 -0.20 -6.64
C VAL A 123 -3.55 0.09 -7.56
N MET A 124 -2.38 -0.32 -7.10
CA MET A 124 -1.11 -0.26 -7.81
C MET A 124 -0.41 -1.62 -7.77
N ARG A 125 0.28 -1.94 -8.85
CA ARG A 125 1.08 -3.16 -8.96
C ARG A 125 2.43 -2.95 -8.25
N VAL A 126 2.77 -3.86 -7.35
CA VAL A 126 4.10 -3.96 -6.70
C VAL A 126 4.79 -5.18 -7.28
N GLU A 127 5.93 -4.97 -7.91
CA GLU A 127 6.76 -6.01 -8.53
C GLU A 127 8.21 -5.82 -8.11
N ASP A 128 8.95 -6.93 -8.05
CA ASP A 128 10.39 -6.91 -7.87
C ASP A 128 11.08 -6.31 -9.11
N GLY A 129 12.06 -5.43 -8.87
CA GLY A 129 12.69 -4.63 -9.91
C GLY A 129 13.94 -3.92 -9.41
N ALA A 130 14.71 -3.34 -10.34
CA ALA A 130 15.99 -2.67 -10.01
C ALA A 130 15.83 -1.44 -9.09
N GLN A 131 14.62 -0.88 -8.99
CA GLN A 131 14.26 0.20 -8.07
C GLN A 131 13.03 -0.22 -7.26
N PRO A 132 12.98 0.06 -5.95
CA PRO A 132 11.82 -0.24 -5.14
C PRO A 132 10.60 0.52 -5.69
N PRO A 133 9.41 -0.09 -5.76
CA PRO A 133 8.18 0.60 -6.12
C PRO A 133 7.94 1.82 -5.22
N GLN A 134 7.59 2.96 -5.84
CA GLN A 134 7.35 4.22 -5.14
C GLN A 134 5.94 4.72 -5.39
N GLN A 135 5.30 5.24 -4.34
CA GLN A 135 3.98 5.86 -4.43
C GLN A 135 3.97 7.18 -3.66
N ALA A 136 3.67 8.28 -4.36
CA ALA A 136 3.44 9.57 -3.73
C ALA A 136 1.96 9.76 -3.33
N ILE A 137 1.69 10.22 -2.11
CA ILE A 137 0.35 10.48 -1.60
C ILE A 137 0.30 11.88 -1.00
N GLU A 138 -0.65 12.69 -1.47
CA GLU A 138 -0.95 14.02 -0.92
C GLU A 138 -2.10 13.92 0.08
N LEU A 139 -1.83 14.30 1.33
CA LEU A 139 -2.86 14.37 2.36
C LEU A 139 -3.69 15.64 2.20
N LYS A 140 -5.01 15.50 2.31
CA LYS A 140 -5.99 16.58 2.19
C LYS A 140 -7.03 16.48 3.29
#